data_AF-A0A8U0HQE4-F1
#
_entry.id   AF-A0A8U0HQE4-F1
#
_cell.length_a   1.000
_cell.length_b   1.000
_cell.length_c   1.000
_cell.angle_alpha   90.00
_cell.angle_beta   90.00
_cell.angle_gamma   90.00
#
_symmetry.space_group_name_H-M   'P 1'
#
loop_
_entity.id
_entity.type
_entity.pdbx_description
1 polymer ?
#
loop_
_entity_poly.entity_id
_entity_poly.type
_entity_poly.pdbx_seq_one_letter_code
_entity_poly.pdbx_strand_id
1 'polypeptide(L)'
;MTAATTESVGKDRIDRHYENAAAVYRELGRMDGLFCPATADFQRWYATKPDAPDGYAGRKRPHALGADYQQIREKLERVLYSTVNYAEQDFYMGAWKPFNYADDGGFVWPDGESPNPDYGDLRAYAPFADVDLADDVKHDRPDGEIPKDAIEDALDRYIGAFAELAGDRDAVFALDSVGGAYVMVAPSVAAPIADEFDRDDRARLMQELPARVNEWLENVSDRVTGEVPETEGVFEPDHGVNHKNRAYKAPLSLHASMDGVVTPIDTDTPAYDYTPLSAVGQAERDAAKEWAARYTSDYSDRVGALVAALWPDYSDNAETWRDALEAWLADTESDDANESDPADADVAENAPSGSVGNWNEVYRALDSLDATRVAEKTIVSSWNENATSGKGKGFYPTWGPNSNGTANYVTDDIWHDTGKDGGYGTVIEMALIGANKLNHAGATPVNGKKWFDGYRELLRLGFDLPLLKTGCDDDMSDYYAYDLKAVAVEHGLDESAVYSDPETLLKACLLARDEYDTDLSDAKPPYKALVGVAEQAGLRMEDPDDGILGENTHSLAQSVYADMNPSDVEVGQ
;
A
#
# COMPACT_ATOMS: atom_id res chain seq x y z
N MET A 1 -5.82 -0.25 -43.87
CA MET A 1 -5.36 -1.43 -43.13
C MET A 1 -5.92 -1.23 -41.74
N THR A 2 -6.94 -2.00 -41.41
CA THR A 2 -7.79 -1.84 -40.23
C THR A 2 -7.12 -2.46 -39.02
N ALA A 3 -7.20 -1.74 -37.90
CA ALA A 3 -6.77 -2.13 -36.57
C ALA A 3 -7.13 -3.59 -36.25
N ALA A 4 -6.13 -4.35 -35.82
CA ALA A 4 -6.35 -5.67 -35.26
C ALA A 4 -6.99 -5.49 -33.87
N THR A 5 -8.29 -5.69 -33.80
CA THR A 5 -8.98 -5.98 -32.54
C THR A 5 -8.29 -7.16 -31.85
N THR A 6 -7.85 -6.96 -30.61
CA THR A 6 -7.31 -7.95 -29.69
C THR A 6 -8.26 -9.16 -29.64
N GLU A 7 -7.97 -10.23 -30.39
CA GLU A 7 -8.66 -11.51 -30.22
C GLU A 7 -8.42 -11.97 -28.78
N SER A 8 -9.48 -12.33 -28.05
CA SER A 8 -9.34 -12.91 -26.73
C SER A 8 -8.43 -14.14 -26.82
N VAL A 9 -7.32 -14.12 -26.09
CA VAL A 9 -6.42 -15.28 -26.02
C VAL A 9 -7.22 -16.46 -25.51
N GLY A 10 -7.38 -17.49 -26.33
CA GLY A 10 -8.17 -18.67 -25.96
C GLY A 10 -7.63 -19.32 -24.69
N LYS A 11 -8.53 -19.69 -23.77
CA LYS A 11 -8.22 -20.33 -22.48
C LYS A 11 -7.22 -21.49 -22.60
N ASP A 12 -7.38 -22.35 -23.61
CA ASP A 12 -6.46 -23.48 -23.89
C ASP A 12 -4.98 -23.07 -24.08
N ARG A 13 -4.75 -21.87 -24.61
CA ARG A 13 -3.41 -21.32 -24.83
C ARG A 13 -2.79 -20.81 -23.53
N ILE A 14 -3.60 -20.15 -22.69
CA ILE A 14 -3.20 -19.71 -21.35
C ILE A 14 -2.88 -20.93 -20.48
N ASP A 15 -3.76 -21.93 -20.47
CA ASP A 15 -3.58 -23.16 -19.68
C ASP A 15 -2.28 -23.89 -20.05
N ARG A 16 -1.98 -23.98 -21.35
CA ARG A 16 -0.75 -24.59 -21.87
C ARG A 16 0.49 -23.77 -21.53
N HIS A 17 0.40 -22.44 -21.57
CA HIS A 17 1.49 -21.55 -21.18
C HIS A 17 1.89 -21.79 -19.72
N TYR A 18 0.92 -21.77 -18.81
CA TYR A 18 1.16 -22.03 -17.40
C TYR A 18 1.61 -23.47 -17.12
N GLU A 19 1.08 -24.47 -17.84
CA GLU A 19 1.62 -25.85 -17.75
C GLU A 19 3.12 -25.91 -18.06
N ASN A 20 3.58 -25.16 -19.06
CA ASN A 20 4.98 -25.12 -19.45
C ASN A 20 5.86 -24.28 -18.51
N ALA A 21 5.29 -23.30 -17.81
CA ALA A 21 5.99 -22.45 -16.85
C ALA A 21 6.15 -23.10 -15.46
N ALA A 22 5.56 -24.28 -15.22
CA ALA A 22 5.55 -24.97 -13.92
C ALA A 22 6.93 -25.13 -13.25
N ALA A 23 8.00 -25.27 -14.03
CA ALA A 23 9.36 -25.39 -13.47
C ALA A 23 9.85 -24.09 -12.83
N VAL A 24 9.49 -22.93 -13.40
CA VAL A 24 9.84 -21.60 -12.88
C VAL A 24 9.20 -21.41 -11.51
N TYR A 25 7.90 -21.69 -11.38
CA TYR A 25 7.17 -21.48 -10.13
C TYR A 25 7.57 -22.45 -9.00
N ARG A 26 8.03 -23.65 -9.35
CA ARG A 26 8.60 -24.57 -8.34
C ARG A 26 9.92 -24.07 -7.77
N GLU A 27 10.75 -23.48 -8.63
CA GLU A 27 12.02 -22.87 -8.24
C GLU A 27 11.77 -21.60 -7.42
N LEU A 28 10.99 -20.67 -7.95
CA LEU A 28 10.65 -19.40 -7.29
C LEU A 28 9.93 -19.61 -5.95
N GLY A 29 9.08 -20.63 -5.86
CA GLY A 29 8.29 -20.88 -4.65
C GLY A 29 9.08 -21.37 -3.44
N ARG A 30 10.40 -21.58 -3.55
CA ARG A 30 11.25 -22.15 -2.50
C ARG A 30 12.63 -21.51 -2.45
N MET A 31 13.11 -21.26 -1.24
CA MET A 31 14.47 -20.78 -0.97
C MET A 31 14.93 -21.38 0.35
N ASP A 32 16.03 -22.14 0.35
CA ASP A 32 16.62 -22.78 1.55
C ASP A 32 15.59 -23.41 2.53
N GLY A 33 14.62 -24.17 2.00
CA GLY A 33 13.56 -24.80 2.82
C GLY A 33 12.42 -23.87 3.25
N LEU A 34 12.54 -22.56 3.00
CA LEU A 34 11.47 -21.58 3.12
C LEU A 34 10.53 -21.63 1.90
N PHE A 35 9.33 -21.10 2.10
CA PHE A 35 8.25 -21.12 1.13
C PHE A 35 7.76 -19.70 0.84
N CYS A 36 7.43 -19.46 -0.42
CA CYS A 36 6.82 -18.22 -0.87
C CYS A 36 5.32 -18.42 -1.14
N PRO A 37 4.43 -17.52 -0.65
CA PRO A 37 3.03 -17.54 -1.00
C PRO A 37 2.79 -17.09 -2.45
N ALA A 38 1.63 -17.48 -2.96
CA ALA A 38 1.14 -17.01 -4.24
C ALA A 38 -0.37 -16.86 -4.24
N THR A 39 -0.85 -15.97 -5.10
CA THR A 39 -2.27 -15.75 -5.36
C THR A 39 -2.54 -15.77 -6.85
N ALA A 40 -3.56 -16.52 -7.27
CA ALA A 40 -4.07 -16.47 -8.62
C ALA A 40 -5.13 -15.38 -8.73
N ASP A 41 -4.97 -14.52 -9.73
CA ASP A 41 -5.90 -13.46 -10.10
C ASP A 41 -6.22 -12.51 -8.92
N PHE A 42 -5.27 -12.36 -7.99
CA PHE A 42 -5.35 -11.58 -6.73
C PHE A 42 -6.41 -12.05 -5.71
N GLN A 43 -7.22 -13.06 -6.03
CA GLN A 43 -8.37 -13.48 -5.22
C GLN A 43 -8.13 -14.79 -4.44
N ARG A 44 -7.13 -15.58 -4.81
CA ARG A 44 -7.04 -17.00 -4.43
C ARG A 44 -5.82 -17.28 -3.56
N TRP A 45 -5.75 -16.59 -2.42
CA TRP A 45 -4.67 -16.73 -1.43
C TRP A 45 -4.68 -18.05 -0.66
N TYR A 46 -5.84 -18.72 -0.55
CA TYR A 46 -6.01 -19.84 0.38
C TYR A 46 -6.46 -21.16 -0.26
N ALA A 47 -5.74 -22.24 0.06
CA ALA A 47 -6.27 -23.59 -0.10
C ALA A 47 -7.40 -23.79 0.91
N THR A 48 -8.49 -24.43 0.49
CA THR A 48 -9.70 -24.62 1.32
C THR A 48 -10.05 -26.10 1.41
N LYS A 49 -10.41 -26.57 2.60
CA LYS A 49 -11.00 -27.90 2.82
C LYS A 49 -12.32 -27.78 3.59
N PRO A 50 -13.32 -28.58 3.26
CA PRO A 50 -14.63 -28.54 3.92
C PRO A 50 -14.65 -29.25 5.28
N ASP A 51 -13.54 -29.85 5.73
CA ASP A 51 -13.47 -30.60 6.98
C ASP A 51 -13.22 -29.66 8.18
N ALA A 52 -14.26 -28.94 8.58
CA ALA A 52 -14.26 -28.05 9.73
C ALA A 52 -14.73 -28.75 11.02
N PRO A 53 -14.27 -28.30 12.21
CA PRO A 53 -14.96 -28.57 13.47
C PRO A 53 -16.39 -28.01 13.45
N ASP A 54 -17.28 -28.55 14.30
CA ASP A 54 -18.66 -28.07 14.41
C ASP A 54 -18.71 -26.55 14.65
N GLY A 55 -19.49 -25.83 13.84
CA GLY A 55 -19.66 -24.37 13.94
C GLY A 55 -18.74 -23.54 13.03
N TYR A 56 -17.95 -24.17 12.16
CA TYR A 56 -17.11 -23.48 11.17
C TYR A 56 -17.45 -23.87 9.73
N ALA A 57 -17.27 -22.94 8.80
CA ALA A 57 -17.54 -23.15 7.38
C ALA A 57 -16.53 -24.08 6.69
N GLY A 58 -15.29 -24.13 7.21
CA GLY A 58 -14.24 -24.97 6.68
C GLY A 58 -12.90 -24.70 7.36
N ARG A 59 -11.83 -25.21 6.75
CA ARG A 59 -10.46 -24.82 7.09
C ARG A 59 -9.75 -24.26 5.88
N LYS A 60 -8.91 -23.25 6.11
CA LYS A 60 -8.08 -22.59 5.10
C LYS A 60 -6.63 -22.54 5.56
N ARG A 61 -5.74 -22.48 4.57
CA ARG A 61 -4.31 -22.18 4.75
C ARG A 61 -3.79 -21.43 3.53
N PRO A 62 -2.71 -20.64 3.64
CA PRO A 62 -2.16 -19.95 2.48
C PRO A 62 -1.65 -20.95 1.45
N HIS A 63 -1.77 -20.58 0.17
CA HIS A 63 -1.15 -21.31 -0.94
C HIS A 63 0.35 -21.06 -0.95
N ALA A 64 1.15 -22.12 -0.99
CA ALA A 64 2.58 -21.99 -1.24
C ALA A 64 2.88 -22.25 -2.71
N LEU A 65 3.47 -21.28 -3.41
CA LEU A 65 3.62 -21.25 -4.87
C LEU A 65 4.13 -22.58 -5.43
N GLY A 66 5.32 -23.01 -5.01
CA GLY A 66 5.98 -24.18 -5.59
C GLY A 66 5.30 -25.50 -5.22
N ALA A 67 4.79 -25.62 -3.99
CA ALA A 67 4.20 -26.86 -3.48
C ALA A 67 2.76 -27.06 -3.94
N ASP A 68 1.98 -25.99 -4.04
CA ASP A 68 0.57 -26.02 -4.42
C ASP A 68 0.33 -25.63 -5.89
N TYR A 69 1.39 -25.43 -6.68
CA TYR A 69 1.30 -24.90 -8.04
C TYR A 69 0.21 -25.56 -8.89
N GLN A 70 0.07 -26.89 -8.81
CA GLN A 70 -0.96 -27.60 -9.56
C GLN A 70 -2.39 -27.17 -9.17
N GLN A 71 -2.66 -27.03 -7.87
CA GLN A 71 -3.96 -26.58 -7.36
C GLN A 71 -4.22 -25.11 -7.70
N ILE A 72 -3.17 -24.28 -7.65
CA ILE A 72 -3.25 -22.87 -8.05
C ILE A 72 -3.61 -22.78 -9.53
N ARG A 73 -2.91 -23.53 -10.39
CA ARG A 73 -3.12 -23.56 -11.85
C ARG A 73 -4.52 -24.02 -12.25
N GLU A 74 -5.10 -25.01 -11.56
CA GLU A 74 -6.48 -25.47 -11.81
C GLU A 74 -7.52 -24.35 -11.65
N LYS A 75 -7.16 -23.31 -10.89
CA LYS A 75 -7.97 -22.15 -10.58
C LYS A 75 -7.42 -20.86 -11.21
N LEU A 76 -6.33 -20.91 -11.96
CA LEU A 76 -5.73 -19.73 -12.54
C LEU A 76 -6.49 -19.37 -13.82
N GLU A 77 -6.98 -18.15 -13.90
CA GLU A 77 -7.65 -17.65 -15.10
C GLU A 77 -6.68 -16.89 -15.99
N ARG A 78 -5.87 -16.02 -15.40
CA ARG A 78 -4.94 -15.21 -16.20
C ARG A 78 -3.66 -14.83 -15.51
N VAL A 79 -3.68 -14.29 -14.29
CA VAL A 79 -2.50 -13.65 -13.68
C VAL A 79 -2.08 -14.41 -12.44
N LEU A 80 -0.80 -14.77 -12.37
CA LEU A 80 -0.22 -15.42 -11.21
C LEU A 80 0.73 -14.46 -10.50
N TYR A 81 0.46 -14.22 -9.22
CA TYR A 81 1.29 -13.39 -8.37
C TYR A 81 2.07 -14.24 -7.38
N SER A 82 3.29 -13.80 -7.08
CA SER A 82 4.12 -14.27 -5.96
C SER A 82 4.38 -13.10 -5.03
N THR A 83 4.86 -13.34 -3.81
CA THR A 83 5.20 -12.25 -2.88
C THR A 83 6.69 -12.08 -2.75
N VAL A 84 7.10 -10.92 -2.24
CA VAL A 84 8.52 -10.60 -1.98
C VAL A 84 9.11 -11.33 -0.76
N ASN A 85 8.29 -12.10 -0.02
CA ASN A 85 8.65 -12.69 1.26
C ASN A 85 8.64 -14.21 1.28
N TYR A 86 9.47 -14.76 2.17
CA TYR A 86 9.57 -16.20 2.44
C TYR A 86 9.47 -16.46 3.93
N ALA A 87 8.72 -17.51 4.29
CA ALA A 87 8.56 -17.96 5.66
C ALA A 87 8.70 -19.48 5.77
N GLU A 88 8.76 -19.97 7.00
CA GLU A 88 8.91 -21.41 7.26
C GLU A 88 7.70 -22.21 6.73
N GLN A 89 7.96 -23.48 6.42
CA GLN A 89 6.95 -24.40 5.93
C GLN A 89 5.71 -24.49 6.82
N ASP A 90 5.86 -24.29 8.13
CA ASP A 90 4.81 -24.46 9.14
C ASP A 90 3.64 -23.48 8.96
N PHE A 91 3.85 -22.34 8.30
CA PHE A 91 2.81 -21.37 7.93
C PHE A 91 2.03 -21.78 6.68
N TYR A 92 2.48 -22.82 5.98
CA TYR A 92 1.87 -23.30 4.75
C TYR A 92 1.47 -24.77 4.88
N MET A 93 2.42 -25.69 4.92
CA MET A 93 2.12 -27.12 4.87
C MET A 93 1.65 -27.62 6.23
N GLY A 94 0.35 -27.47 6.51
CA GLY A 94 -0.26 -27.95 7.76
C GLY A 94 -0.99 -26.87 8.55
N ALA A 95 -0.81 -25.59 8.20
CA ALA A 95 -1.42 -24.41 8.81
C ALA A 95 -2.94 -24.26 8.57
N TRP A 96 -3.68 -25.36 8.65
CA TRP A 96 -5.12 -25.37 8.44
C TRP A 96 -5.84 -24.73 9.63
N LYS A 97 -6.22 -23.46 9.50
CA LYS A 97 -7.07 -22.76 10.48
C LYS A 97 -8.56 -22.86 10.11
N PRO A 98 -9.46 -23.08 11.08
CA PRO A 98 -10.90 -22.93 10.87
C PRO A 98 -11.24 -21.48 10.47
N PHE A 99 -12.27 -21.30 9.66
CA PHE A 99 -12.77 -19.98 9.27
C PHE A 99 -14.30 -19.97 9.16
N ASN A 100 -14.87 -18.79 9.24
CA ASN A 100 -16.24 -18.49 8.82
C ASN A 100 -16.22 -17.40 7.74
N TYR A 101 -17.30 -17.33 6.97
CA TYR A 101 -17.50 -16.23 6.05
C TYR A 101 -17.88 -14.98 6.85
N ALA A 102 -17.24 -13.86 6.50
CA ALA A 102 -17.68 -12.54 6.93
C ALA A 102 -18.81 -12.05 6.01
N ASP A 103 -19.57 -11.06 6.46
CA ASP A 103 -20.70 -10.50 5.71
C ASP A 103 -20.24 -9.78 4.43
N ASP A 104 -18.97 -9.37 4.37
CA ASP A 104 -18.32 -8.74 3.22
C ASP A 104 -17.73 -9.74 2.20
N GLY A 105 -17.95 -11.04 2.40
CA GLY A 105 -17.37 -12.11 1.56
C GLY A 105 -15.93 -12.49 1.93
N GLY A 106 -15.33 -11.83 2.92
CA GLY A 106 -14.05 -12.15 3.51
C GLY A 106 -14.09 -13.37 4.45
N PHE A 107 -12.99 -13.55 5.20
CA PHE A 107 -12.86 -14.66 6.15
C PHE A 107 -12.66 -14.14 7.56
N VAL A 108 -13.49 -14.61 8.49
CA VAL A 108 -13.30 -14.41 9.92
C VAL A 108 -12.57 -15.61 10.51
N TRP A 109 -11.47 -15.33 11.22
CA TRP A 109 -10.69 -16.32 11.94
C TRP A 109 -11.08 -16.31 13.42
N PRO A 110 -11.19 -17.47 14.10
CA PRO A 110 -11.72 -17.53 15.47
C PRO A 110 -10.88 -16.79 16.51
N ASP A 111 -9.57 -16.69 16.27
CA ASP A 111 -8.60 -15.96 17.07
C ASP A 111 -8.36 -14.53 16.55
N GLY A 112 -9.06 -14.11 15.50
CA GLY A 112 -8.87 -12.82 14.82
C GLY A 112 -7.64 -12.79 13.90
N GLU A 113 -6.87 -13.88 13.80
CA GLU A 113 -5.59 -13.88 13.10
C GLU A 113 -5.62 -14.80 11.88
N SER A 114 -5.36 -14.21 10.71
CA SER A 114 -5.19 -14.99 9.48
C SER A 114 -4.04 -16.01 9.60
N PRO A 115 -4.05 -17.10 8.83
CA PRO A 115 -2.97 -18.08 8.85
C PRO A 115 -1.73 -17.62 8.05
N ASN A 116 -1.70 -16.38 7.55
CA ASN A 116 -0.52 -15.81 6.91
C ASN A 116 0.56 -15.50 7.97
N PRO A 117 1.85 -15.60 7.61
CA PRO A 117 2.94 -15.20 8.50
C PRO A 117 2.88 -13.71 8.83
N ASP A 118 3.21 -13.36 10.08
CA ASP A 118 3.43 -11.97 10.48
C ASP A 118 4.90 -11.55 10.31
N TYR A 119 5.25 -10.30 10.57
CA TYR A 119 6.62 -9.79 10.45
C TYR A 119 7.64 -10.61 11.24
N GLY A 120 7.30 -11.02 12.47
CA GLY A 120 8.15 -11.89 13.29
C GLY A 120 8.29 -13.32 12.75
N ASP A 121 7.49 -13.72 11.77
CA ASP A 121 7.51 -15.06 11.17
C ASP A 121 8.23 -15.10 9.81
N LEU A 122 8.51 -13.93 9.22
CA LEU A 122 9.27 -13.82 7.98
C LEU A 122 10.73 -14.23 8.20
N ARG A 123 11.26 -15.01 7.26
CA ARG A 123 12.66 -15.47 7.27
C ARG A 123 13.51 -14.82 6.19
N ALA A 124 12.86 -14.22 5.19
CA ALA A 124 13.52 -13.42 4.17
C ALA A 124 12.54 -12.47 3.51
N TYR A 125 13.07 -11.35 3.02
CA TYR A 125 12.34 -10.26 2.40
C TYR A 125 13.18 -9.70 1.26
N ALA A 126 12.55 -9.46 0.10
CA ALA A 126 13.19 -8.81 -1.04
C ALA A 126 12.82 -7.32 -1.07
N PRO A 127 13.77 -6.39 -0.82
CA PRO A 127 13.61 -4.98 -1.18
C PRO A 127 13.17 -4.85 -2.63
N PHE A 128 12.16 -4.03 -2.87
CA PHE A 128 11.40 -4.05 -4.12
C PHE A 128 10.96 -2.65 -4.56
N ALA A 129 10.93 -2.44 -5.87
CA ALA A 129 10.29 -1.31 -6.53
C ALA A 129 9.34 -1.82 -7.61
N ASP A 130 8.11 -1.29 -7.60
CA ASP A 130 7.19 -1.37 -8.74
C ASP A 130 7.30 -0.06 -9.49
N VAL A 131 7.89 -0.06 -10.68
CA VAL A 131 8.04 1.13 -11.51
C VAL A 131 7.02 1.06 -12.62
N ASP A 132 5.92 1.78 -12.46
CA ASP A 132 4.78 1.71 -13.35
C ASP A 132 4.93 2.66 -14.54
N LEU A 133 4.38 2.24 -15.68
CA LEU A 133 4.19 3.12 -16.82
C LEU A 133 2.87 3.87 -16.71
N ALA A 134 2.88 5.11 -17.18
CA ALA A 134 1.67 5.84 -17.50
C ALA A 134 0.76 5.01 -18.42
N ASP A 135 -0.54 5.13 -18.20
CA ASP A 135 -1.53 4.27 -18.85
C ASP A 135 -1.49 4.37 -20.38
N ASP A 136 -1.37 5.56 -20.95
CA ASP A 136 -1.24 5.76 -22.39
C ASP A 136 0.01 5.07 -22.95
N VAL A 137 1.17 5.28 -22.34
CA VAL A 137 2.44 4.64 -22.72
C VAL A 137 2.36 3.12 -22.60
N LYS A 138 1.72 2.60 -21.56
CA LYS A 138 1.48 1.17 -21.36
C LYS A 138 0.67 0.57 -22.51
N HIS A 139 -0.39 1.25 -22.95
CA HIS A 139 -1.23 0.77 -24.05
C HIS A 139 -0.54 0.82 -25.41
N ASP A 140 0.42 1.74 -25.60
CA ASP A 140 1.18 1.92 -26.85
C ASP A 140 2.39 0.96 -26.97
N ARG A 141 2.76 0.26 -25.88
CA ARG A 141 3.89 -0.71 -25.87
C ARG A 141 3.84 -1.75 -27.00
N PRO A 142 2.71 -2.42 -27.30
CA PRO A 142 2.68 -3.47 -28.32
C PRO A 142 3.04 -2.97 -29.72
N ASP A 143 2.79 -1.69 -30.00
CA ASP A 143 3.09 -1.03 -31.27
C ASP A 143 4.50 -0.39 -31.27
N GLY A 144 5.18 -0.38 -30.12
CA GLY A 144 6.54 0.13 -29.95
C GLY A 144 6.64 1.65 -29.89
N GLU A 145 5.51 2.34 -29.71
CA GLU A 145 5.42 3.81 -29.69
C GLU A 145 5.67 4.39 -28.29
N ILE A 146 6.73 3.94 -27.61
CA ILE A 146 7.08 4.38 -26.25
C ILE A 146 8.46 5.06 -26.21
N PRO A 147 8.76 5.91 -25.20
CA PRO A 147 10.08 6.51 -25.01
C PRO A 147 11.10 5.49 -24.49
N LYS A 148 11.36 4.44 -25.28
CA LYS A 148 12.11 3.24 -24.88
C LYS A 148 13.51 3.57 -24.35
N ASP A 149 14.27 4.40 -25.05
CA ASP A 149 15.64 4.77 -24.65
C ASP A 149 15.66 5.47 -23.28
N ALA A 150 14.67 6.32 -22.98
CA ALA A 150 14.55 6.99 -21.69
C ALA A 150 14.16 6.02 -20.57
N ILE A 151 13.23 5.10 -20.86
CA ILE A 151 12.83 4.05 -19.91
C ILE A 151 14.00 3.12 -19.59
N GLU A 152 14.79 2.71 -20.59
CA GLU A 152 15.98 1.87 -20.38
C GLU A 152 17.05 2.61 -19.56
N ASP A 153 17.24 3.91 -19.80
CA ASP A 153 18.20 4.76 -19.05
C ASP A 153 17.79 4.95 -17.58
N ALA A 154 16.49 5.16 -17.33
CA ALA A 154 15.93 5.24 -15.98
C ALA A 154 15.98 3.88 -15.27
N LEU A 155 15.64 2.79 -15.96
CA LEU A 155 15.71 1.44 -15.43
C LEU A 155 17.14 1.04 -15.04
N ASP A 156 18.14 1.38 -15.85
CA ASP A 156 19.56 1.15 -15.52
C ASP A 156 19.96 1.87 -14.22
N ARG A 157 19.44 3.09 -13.99
CA ARG A 157 19.67 3.85 -12.75
C ARG A 157 18.97 3.26 -11.54
N TYR A 158 17.72 2.81 -11.68
CA TYR A 158 17.04 2.08 -10.61
C TYR A 158 17.83 0.82 -10.26
N ILE A 159 18.22 0.02 -11.25
CA ILE A 159 19.05 -1.18 -11.04
C ILE A 159 20.38 -0.80 -10.38
N GLY A 160 21.02 0.30 -10.78
CA GLY A 160 22.24 0.82 -10.18
C GLY A 160 22.07 1.19 -8.71
N ALA A 161 20.98 1.86 -8.35
CA ALA A 161 20.65 2.19 -6.98
C ALA A 161 20.41 0.92 -6.13
N PHE A 162 19.69 -0.06 -6.67
CA PHE A 162 19.51 -1.36 -6.02
C PHE A 162 20.83 -2.14 -5.88
N ALA A 163 21.77 -1.97 -6.81
CA ALA A 163 23.09 -2.56 -6.72
C ALA A 163 23.94 -1.91 -5.61
N GLU A 164 23.81 -0.60 -5.40
CA GLU A 164 24.40 0.08 -4.23
C GLU A 164 23.78 -0.45 -2.93
N LEU A 165 22.45 -0.59 -2.88
CA LEU A 165 21.71 -1.13 -1.73
C LEU A 165 22.14 -2.57 -1.38
N ALA A 166 22.31 -3.43 -2.38
CA ALA A 166 22.75 -4.82 -2.21
C ALA A 166 24.29 -4.97 -2.14
N GLY A 167 25.03 -3.88 -2.32
CA GLY A 167 26.49 -3.85 -2.43
C GLY A 167 27.08 -4.41 -3.73
N ASP A 168 26.27 -5.03 -4.60
CA ASP A 168 26.67 -5.55 -5.90
C ASP A 168 25.45 -5.76 -6.82
N ARG A 169 25.66 -5.69 -8.13
CA ARG A 169 24.63 -5.91 -9.16
C ARG A 169 24.23 -7.38 -9.27
N ASP A 170 25.12 -8.31 -8.89
CA ASP A 170 24.87 -9.76 -8.95
C ASP A 170 23.64 -10.22 -8.14
N ALA A 171 23.29 -9.47 -7.08
CA ALA A 171 22.15 -9.72 -6.20
C ALA A 171 20.88 -8.93 -6.61
N VAL A 172 20.93 -8.18 -7.71
CA VAL A 172 19.81 -7.38 -8.23
C VAL A 172 19.14 -8.09 -9.39
N PHE A 173 17.82 -8.05 -9.39
CA PHE A 173 16.97 -8.71 -10.36
C PHE A 173 15.93 -7.74 -10.88
N ALA A 174 15.61 -7.85 -12.16
CA ALA A 174 14.56 -7.05 -12.78
C ALA A 174 13.62 -7.91 -13.63
N LEU A 175 12.37 -7.47 -13.73
CA LEU A 175 11.33 -8.06 -14.56
C LEU A 175 10.60 -6.98 -15.34
N ASP A 176 10.29 -7.22 -16.61
CA ASP A 176 9.28 -6.46 -17.33
C ASP A 176 7.92 -6.92 -16.81
N SER A 177 7.20 -6.07 -16.08
CA SER A 177 5.89 -6.39 -15.49
C SER A 177 4.74 -6.30 -16.50
N VAL A 178 5.08 -5.99 -17.76
CA VAL A 178 4.21 -5.57 -18.88
C VAL A 178 3.65 -4.17 -18.70
N GLY A 179 3.17 -3.85 -17.51
CA GLY A 179 2.66 -2.51 -17.15
C GLY A 179 3.74 -1.53 -16.71
N GLY A 180 4.99 -1.98 -16.61
CA GLY A 180 6.08 -1.31 -15.93
C GLY A 180 7.27 -2.26 -15.78
N ALA A 181 8.13 -2.00 -14.80
CA ALA A 181 9.21 -2.89 -14.43
C ALA A 181 9.23 -3.14 -12.92
N TYR A 182 9.64 -4.34 -12.54
CA TYR A 182 10.02 -4.63 -11.16
C TYR A 182 11.53 -4.59 -11.04
N VAL A 183 12.04 -3.94 -10.00
CA VAL A 183 13.46 -4.02 -9.59
C VAL A 183 13.50 -4.52 -8.16
N MET A 184 14.32 -5.52 -7.88
CA MET A 184 14.35 -6.16 -6.57
C MET A 184 15.73 -6.70 -6.21
N VAL A 185 16.04 -6.73 -4.91
CA VAL A 185 17.21 -7.45 -4.37
C VAL A 185 16.80 -8.89 -4.05
N ALA A 186 17.72 -9.84 -4.20
CA ALA A 186 17.49 -11.22 -3.77
C ALA A 186 17.05 -11.29 -2.29
N PRO A 187 15.99 -12.05 -1.96
CA PRO A 187 15.44 -12.12 -0.61
C PRO A 187 16.45 -12.66 0.42
N SER A 188 17.39 -13.51 -0.01
CA SER A 188 18.43 -14.06 0.87
C SER A 188 19.40 -13.01 1.42
N VAL A 189 19.48 -11.80 0.84
CA VAL A 189 20.27 -10.69 1.39
C VAL A 189 19.76 -10.27 2.78
N ALA A 190 18.45 -10.26 3.00
CA ALA A 190 17.86 -9.92 4.29
C ALA A 190 17.72 -11.11 5.26
N ALA A 191 17.94 -12.35 4.78
CA ALA A 191 17.75 -13.55 5.60
C ALA A 191 18.58 -13.59 6.89
N PRO A 192 19.85 -13.12 6.93
CA PRO A 192 20.64 -13.12 8.16
C PRO A 192 20.02 -12.32 9.31
N ILE A 193 19.24 -11.27 9.00
CA ILE A 193 18.50 -10.51 10.01
C ILE A 193 17.49 -11.44 10.70
N ALA A 194 16.82 -12.32 9.96
CA ALA A 194 15.84 -13.22 10.54
C ALA A 194 16.46 -14.31 11.43
N ASP A 195 17.67 -14.75 11.09
CA ASP A 195 18.37 -15.84 11.78
C ASP A 195 19.09 -15.39 13.05
N GLU A 196 19.53 -14.13 13.10
CA GLU A 196 20.29 -13.58 14.23
C GLU A 196 19.39 -13.11 15.38
N PHE A 197 18.21 -12.56 15.05
CA PHE A 197 17.30 -11.97 16.04
C PHE A 197 16.18 -12.92 16.44
N ASP A 198 15.73 -12.82 17.69
CA ASP A 198 14.58 -13.59 18.16
C ASP A 198 13.28 -13.10 17.51
N ARG A 199 12.14 -13.73 17.82
CA ARG A 199 10.88 -13.44 17.12
C ARG A 199 10.40 -12.00 17.32
N ASP A 200 10.60 -11.43 18.50
CA ASP A 200 10.04 -10.12 18.85
C ASP A 200 10.91 -9.01 18.24
N ASP A 201 12.24 -9.13 18.37
CA ASP A 201 13.18 -8.22 17.69
C ASP A 201 13.08 -8.33 16.17
N ARG A 202 12.97 -9.55 15.65
CA ARG A 202 12.74 -9.78 14.21
C ARG A 202 11.45 -9.13 13.73
N ALA A 203 10.38 -9.15 14.52
CA ALA A 203 9.13 -8.49 14.12
C ALA A 203 9.32 -6.99 13.93
N ARG A 204 10.03 -6.34 14.86
CA ARG A 204 10.34 -4.90 14.79
C ARG A 204 11.23 -4.58 13.60
N LEU A 205 12.30 -5.36 13.41
CA LEU A 205 13.24 -5.18 12.29
C LEU A 205 12.58 -5.45 10.93
N MET A 206 11.79 -6.50 10.79
CA MET A 206 11.10 -6.85 9.54
C MET A 206 9.90 -5.93 9.24
N GLN A 207 9.39 -5.20 10.23
CA GLN A 207 8.44 -4.12 10.02
C GLN A 207 9.13 -2.81 9.59
N GLU A 208 10.29 -2.50 10.17
CA GLU A 208 11.05 -1.29 9.88
C GLU A 208 11.76 -1.37 8.51
N LEU A 209 12.27 -2.55 8.13
CA LEU A 209 13.02 -2.74 6.89
C LEU A 209 12.21 -2.28 5.64
N PRO A 210 10.96 -2.73 5.41
CA PRO A 210 10.16 -2.25 4.29
C PRO A 210 9.88 -0.74 4.34
N ALA A 211 9.68 -0.18 5.54
CA ALA A 211 9.45 1.26 5.71
C ALA A 211 10.68 2.08 5.28
N ARG A 212 11.88 1.63 5.65
CA ARG A 212 13.15 2.26 5.22
C ARG A 212 13.40 2.08 3.72
N VAL A 213 13.03 0.94 3.14
CA VAL A 213 13.10 0.74 1.69
C VAL A 213 12.17 1.72 0.96
N ASN A 214 10.96 1.98 1.47
CA ASN A 214 10.05 2.96 0.88
C ASN A 214 10.64 4.38 0.92
N GLU A 215 11.16 4.83 2.08
CA GLU A 215 11.81 6.15 2.21
C GLU A 215 13.05 6.27 1.31
N TRP A 216 13.86 5.21 1.24
CA TRP A 216 15.00 5.16 0.35
C TRP A 216 14.57 5.25 -1.13
N LEU A 217 13.52 4.53 -1.53
CA LEU A 217 13.02 4.52 -2.90
C LEU A 217 12.44 5.87 -3.33
N GLU A 218 11.81 6.61 -2.43
CA GLU A 218 11.40 8.01 -2.68
C GLU A 218 12.59 8.87 -3.11
N ASN A 219 13.69 8.82 -2.35
CA ASN A 219 14.91 9.56 -2.69
C ASN A 219 15.55 9.10 -4.01
N VAL A 220 15.51 7.79 -4.30
CA VAL A 220 15.99 7.25 -5.58
C VAL A 220 15.13 7.73 -6.74
N SER A 221 13.81 7.74 -6.58
CA SER A 221 12.85 8.23 -7.57
C SER A 221 13.15 9.68 -7.95
N ASP A 222 13.23 10.57 -6.95
CA ASP A 222 13.53 11.99 -7.15
C ASP A 222 14.84 12.20 -7.94
N ARG A 223 15.87 11.41 -7.61
CA ARG A 223 17.15 11.45 -8.32
C ARG A 223 17.03 10.96 -9.76
N VAL A 224 16.37 9.82 -10.00
CA VAL A 224 16.22 9.26 -11.35
C VAL A 224 15.42 10.20 -12.23
N THR A 225 14.30 10.72 -11.75
CA THR A 225 13.47 11.69 -12.49
C THR A 225 14.24 12.99 -12.76
N GLY A 226 15.09 13.44 -11.82
CA GLY A 226 15.96 14.59 -12.04
C GLY A 226 17.07 14.36 -13.09
N GLU A 227 17.53 13.11 -13.25
CA GLU A 227 18.57 12.71 -14.20
C GLU A 227 18.04 12.31 -15.57
N VAL A 228 16.80 11.83 -15.64
CA VAL A 228 16.08 11.43 -16.85
C VAL A 228 14.69 12.10 -16.85
N PRO A 229 14.60 13.43 -17.10
CA PRO A 229 13.33 14.16 -16.98
C PRO A 229 12.22 13.66 -17.92
N GLU A 230 12.58 12.97 -19.00
CA GLU A 230 11.63 12.35 -19.92
C GLU A 230 10.78 11.24 -19.29
N THR A 231 11.14 10.73 -18.11
CA THR A 231 10.35 9.72 -17.37
C THR A 231 9.40 10.30 -16.32
N GLU A 232 9.43 11.61 -16.07
CA GLU A 232 8.49 12.27 -15.13
C GLU A 232 7.03 12.06 -15.59
N GLY A 233 6.19 11.51 -14.70
CA GLY A 233 4.82 11.12 -14.99
C GLY A 233 4.64 10.04 -16.06
N VAL A 234 5.74 9.37 -16.47
CA VAL A 234 5.75 8.35 -17.52
C VAL A 234 6.23 7.00 -17.00
N PHE A 235 7.27 6.98 -16.17
CA PHE A 235 7.87 5.76 -15.63
C PHE A 235 8.37 6.01 -14.21
N GLU A 236 7.49 5.79 -13.23
CA GLU A 236 7.69 6.19 -11.85
C GLU A 236 7.36 5.06 -10.87
N PRO A 237 8.06 4.97 -9.73
CA PRO A 237 7.80 3.96 -8.74
C PRO A 237 6.52 4.23 -7.96
N ASP A 238 5.72 3.19 -7.73
CA ASP A 238 4.69 3.21 -6.72
C ASP A 238 5.34 3.35 -5.33
N HIS A 239 5.01 4.44 -4.63
CA HIS A 239 5.52 4.70 -3.30
C HIS A 239 4.72 3.91 -2.23
N GLY A 240 5.40 3.52 -1.14
CA GLY A 240 4.76 2.84 -0.01
C GLY A 240 4.43 1.36 -0.21
N VAL A 241 4.80 0.76 -1.35
CA VAL A 241 4.42 -0.62 -1.69
C VAL A 241 5.17 -1.71 -0.94
N ASN A 242 6.25 -1.38 -0.24
CA ASN A 242 7.02 -2.37 0.50
C ASN A 242 6.32 -2.70 1.84
N HIS A 243 5.77 -3.92 1.93
CA HIS A 243 5.16 -4.47 3.15
C HIS A 243 5.14 -6.02 3.12
N LYS A 244 4.81 -6.68 4.25
CA LYS A 244 4.82 -8.17 4.36
C LYS A 244 3.93 -8.93 3.35
N ASN A 245 2.92 -8.26 2.81
CA ASN A 245 1.97 -8.86 1.86
C ASN A 245 2.21 -8.41 0.41
N ARG A 246 3.30 -7.68 0.11
CA ARG A 246 3.53 -7.16 -1.25
C ARG A 246 3.64 -8.31 -2.25
N ALA A 247 2.75 -8.29 -3.22
CA ALA A 247 2.70 -9.23 -4.33
C ALA A 247 3.21 -8.56 -5.61
N TYR A 248 3.81 -9.35 -6.49
CA TYR A 248 4.23 -8.96 -7.82
C TYR A 248 3.86 -10.06 -8.83
N LYS A 249 3.66 -9.70 -10.10
CA LYS A 249 3.37 -10.68 -11.14
C LYS A 249 4.59 -11.57 -11.32
N ALA A 250 4.42 -12.88 -11.14
CA ALA A 250 5.53 -13.82 -11.21
C ALA A 250 6.13 -13.88 -12.64
N PRO A 251 7.41 -14.24 -12.82
CA PRO A 251 8.00 -14.45 -14.14
C PRO A 251 7.17 -15.44 -14.96
N LEU A 252 6.96 -15.12 -16.24
CA LEU A 252 6.03 -15.80 -17.15
C LEU A 252 4.54 -15.66 -16.78
N SER A 253 4.15 -14.79 -15.85
CA SER A 253 2.74 -14.46 -15.69
C SER A 253 2.24 -13.59 -16.85
N LEU A 254 0.96 -13.71 -17.22
CA LEU A 254 0.32 -12.77 -18.14
C LEU A 254 -0.05 -11.48 -17.42
N HIS A 255 -0.14 -10.39 -18.19
CA HIS A 255 -0.78 -9.16 -17.75
C HIS A 255 -2.31 -9.31 -17.68
N ALA A 256 -2.97 -8.60 -16.77
CA ALA A 256 -4.42 -8.71 -16.56
C ALA A 256 -5.25 -8.38 -17.81
N SER A 257 -4.87 -7.33 -18.55
CA SER A 257 -5.62 -6.83 -19.71
C SER A 257 -4.88 -6.92 -21.05
N MET A 258 -3.55 -7.03 -21.03
CA MET A 258 -2.71 -6.99 -22.24
C MET A 258 -2.24 -8.41 -22.61
N ASP A 259 -1.94 -8.66 -23.89
CA ASP A 259 -1.33 -9.92 -24.37
C ASP A 259 0.16 -10.02 -24.05
N GLY A 260 0.63 -9.37 -22.98
CA GLY A 260 2.04 -9.37 -22.58
C GLY A 260 2.32 -10.41 -21.50
N VAL A 261 3.55 -10.92 -21.51
CA VAL A 261 4.06 -11.87 -20.53
C VAL A 261 5.22 -11.24 -19.76
N VAL A 262 5.22 -11.41 -18.45
CA VAL A 262 6.29 -10.96 -17.57
C VAL A 262 7.57 -11.71 -17.90
N THR A 263 8.65 -10.99 -18.18
CA THR A 263 9.94 -11.60 -18.58
C THR A 263 11.10 -11.00 -17.78
N PRO A 264 12.16 -11.80 -17.51
CA PRO A 264 13.41 -11.29 -16.95
C PRO A 264 14.01 -10.17 -17.79
N ILE A 265 14.52 -9.14 -17.11
CA ILE A 265 15.38 -8.11 -17.70
C ILE A 265 16.82 -8.41 -17.29
N ASP A 266 17.74 -8.35 -18.26
CA ASP A 266 19.18 -8.45 -17.99
C ASP A 266 19.63 -7.19 -17.26
N THR A 267 20.09 -7.35 -16.02
CA THR A 267 20.46 -6.20 -15.19
C THR A 267 21.75 -5.55 -15.64
N ASP A 268 22.64 -6.22 -16.38
CA ASP A 268 23.89 -5.61 -16.86
C ASP A 268 23.65 -4.68 -18.07
N THR A 269 22.68 -5.04 -18.91
CA THR A 269 22.28 -4.28 -20.10
C THR A 269 20.76 -4.33 -20.23
N PRO A 270 20.03 -3.50 -19.46
CA PRO A 270 18.57 -3.55 -19.43
C PRO A 270 18.00 -3.23 -20.81
N ALA A 271 17.23 -4.18 -21.35
CA ALA A 271 16.46 -4.02 -22.57
C ALA A 271 14.97 -4.13 -22.24
N TYR A 272 14.18 -3.16 -22.71
CA TYR A 272 12.78 -3.02 -22.35
C TYR A 272 11.86 -3.37 -23.53
N ASP A 273 11.86 -4.64 -23.90
CA ASP A 273 11.14 -5.19 -25.06
C ASP A 273 9.83 -5.89 -24.68
N TYR A 274 8.72 -5.46 -25.29
CA TYR A 274 7.42 -6.08 -25.08
C TYR A 274 7.39 -7.53 -25.60
N THR A 275 7.10 -8.47 -24.71
CA THR A 275 6.98 -9.90 -25.05
C THR A 275 5.53 -10.34 -25.08
N PRO A 276 4.91 -10.52 -26.27
CA PRO A 276 3.57 -11.04 -26.35
C PRO A 276 3.54 -12.54 -26.01
N LEU A 277 2.40 -13.08 -25.58
CA LEU A 277 2.26 -14.52 -25.30
C LEU A 277 2.63 -15.40 -26.52
N SER A 278 2.56 -14.88 -27.74
CA SER A 278 2.87 -15.63 -28.97
C SER A 278 4.36 -15.79 -29.18
N ALA A 279 5.16 -14.91 -28.58
CA ALA A 279 6.61 -14.92 -28.65
C ALA A 279 7.24 -15.87 -27.61
N VAL A 280 6.51 -16.29 -26.57
CA VAL A 280 7.05 -17.14 -25.49
C VAL A 280 7.40 -18.55 -25.98
N GLY A 281 8.66 -18.73 -26.31
CA GLY A 281 9.29 -19.98 -26.70
C GLY A 281 10.02 -20.65 -25.53
N GLN A 282 11.01 -21.48 -25.88
CA GLN A 282 11.85 -22.15 -24.90
C GLN A 282 12.87 -21.20 -24.28
N ALA A 283 13.35 -20.20 -25.03
CA ALA A 283 14.37 -19.25 -24.58
C ALA A 283 13.86 -18.41 -23.40
N GLU A 284 12.65 -17.86 -23.49
CA GLU A 284 12.02 -17.06 -22.43
C GLU A 284 11.75 -17.91 -21.19
N ARG A 285 11.43 -19.20 -21.37
CA ARG A 285 11.22 -20.14 -20.26
C ARG A 285 12.52 -20.50 -19.55
N ASP A 286 13.58 -20.73 -20.30
CA ASP A 286 14.90 -21.03 -19.75
C ASP A 286 15.45 -19.81 -19.02
N ALA A 287 15.32 -18.61 -19.60
CA ALA A 287 15.69 -17.35 -18.96
C ALA A 287 14.91 -17.12 -17.65
N ALA A 288 13.58 -17.31 -17.66
CA ALA A 288 12.77 -17.16 -16.44
C ALA A 288 13.12 -18.21 -15.37
N LYS A 289 13.49 -19.42 -15.77
CA LYS A 289 13.93 -20.46 -14.84
C LYS A 289 15.30 -20.14 -14.24
N GLU A 290 16.23 -19.68 -15.06
CA GLU A 290 17.56 -19.23 -14.60
C GLU A 290 17.44 -18.03 -13.66
N TRP A 291 16.59 -17.06 -14.03
CA TRP A 291 16.26 -15.93 -13.17
C TRP A 291 15.72 -16.40 -11.81
N ALA A 292 14.73 -17.30 -11.80
CA ALA A 292 14.15 -17.81 -10.54
C ALA A 292 15.19 -18.53 -9.67
N ALA A 293 16.04 -19.36 -10.27
CA ALA A 293 17.10 -20.08 -9.56
C ALA A 293 18.15 -19.12 -8.99
N ARG A 294 18.55 -18.09 -9.76
CA ARG A 294 19.48 -17.07 -9.29
C ARG A 294 18.85 -16.19 -8.21
N TYR A 295 17.59 -15.82 -8.34
CA TYR A 295 16.87 -14.99 -7.37
C TYR A 295 16.74 -15.68 -6.01
N THR A 296 16.54 -17.00 -5.98
CA THR A 296 16.46 -17.80 -4.75
C THR A 296 17.80 -18.41 -4.30
N SER A 297 18.92 -17.97 -4.89
CA SER A 297 20.27 -18.35 -4.45
C SER A 297 20.70 -17.59 -3.19
N ASP A 298 21.83 -17.99 -2.62
CA ASP A 298 22.38 -17.40 -1.40
C ASP A 298 23.23 -16.15 -1.69
N TYR A 299 22.79 -15.01 -1.16
CA TYR A 299 23.51 -13.72 -1.13
C TYR A 299 23.57 -13.16 0.30
N SER A 300 23.50 -14.03 1.31
CA SER A 300 23.47 -13.65 2.73
C SER A 300 24.70 -12.85 3.17
N ASP A 301 25.82 -13.00 2.48
CA ASP A 301 27.04 -12.21 2.73
C ASP A 301 26.87 -10.70 2.46
N ARG A 302 25.80 -10.31 1.75
CA ARG A 302 25.51 -8.93 1.38
C ARG A 302 24.68 -8.15 2.41
N VAL A 303 24.19 -8.80 3.48
CA VAL A 303 23.38 -8.15 4.52
C VAL A 303 24.02 -6.87 5.09
N GLY A 304 25.35 -6.83 5.18
CA GLY A 304 26.07 -5.67 5.67
C GLY A 304 25.92 -4.42 4.79
N ALA A 305 25.85 -4.58 3.47
CA ALA A 305 25.61 -3.46 2.56
C ALA A 305 24.17 -2.94 2.69
N LEU A 306 23.20 -3.86 2.77
CA LEU A 306 21.80 -3.53 2.98
C LEU A 306 21.59 -2.73 4.27
N VAL A 307 22.15 -3.20 5.39
CA VAL A 307 22.02 -2.51 6.68
C VAL A 307 22.74 -1.17 6.67
N ALA A 308 23.93 -1.09 6.08
CA ALA A 308 24.67 0.18 5.97
C ALA A 308 23.91 1.25 5.18
N ALA A 309 23.21 0.85 4.12
CA ALA A 309 22.42 1.77 3.30
C ALA A 309 21.12 2.21 3.99
N LEU A 310 20.44 1.31 4.71
CA LEU A 310 19.13 1.61 5.32
C LEU A 310 19.22 2.15 6.76
N TRP A 311 20.27 1.84 7.51
CA TRP A 311 20.55 2.37 8.86
C TRP A 311 21.91 3.09 8.90
N PRO A 312 22.10 4.17 8.14
CA PRO A 312 23.39 4.85 8.06
C PRO A 312 23.86 5.38 9.43
N ASP A 313 22.95 5.98 10.21
CA ASP A 313 23.27 6.59 11.51
C ASP A 313 23.81 5.59 12.55
N TYR A 314 23.34 4.34 12.47
CA TYR A 314 23.77 3.26 13.36
C TYR A 314 24.99 2.52 12.81
N SER A 315 25.12 2.45 11.48
CA SER A 315 26.20 1.74 10.81
C SER A 315 27.54 2.48 10.87
N ASP A 316 27.55 3.81 10.88
CA ASP A 316 28.76 4.63 10.95
C ASP A 316 29.63 4.37 12.19
N ASN A 317 29.00 3.96 13.29
CA ASN A 317 29.66 3.71 14.58
C ASN A 317 29.72 2.22 14.97
N ALA A 318 29.17 1.34 14.12
CA ALA A 318 29.10 -0.09 14.38
C ALA A 318 30.31 -0.84 13.77
N GLU A 319 30.78 -1.88 14.46
CA GLU A 319 31.83 -2.77 13.91
C GLU A 319 31.24 -3.78 12.91
N THR A 320 29.97 -4.16 13.12
CA THR A 320 29.23 -5.10 12.27
C THR A 320 27.80 -4.61 12.03
N TRP A 321 27.15 -5.15 10.99
CA TRP A 321 25.74 -4.86 10.72
C TRP A 321 24.82 -5.26 11.88
N ARG A 322 25.20 -6.30 12.63
CA ARG A 322 24.49 -6.75 13.82
C ARG A 322 24.51 -5.67 14.91
N ASP A 323 25.69 -5.11 15.19
CA ASP A 323 25.83 -4.07 16.22
C ASP A 323 24.98 -2.83 15.88
N ALA A 324 24.86 -2.50 14.58
CA ALA A 324 24.01 -1.40 14.12
C ALA A 324 22.53 -1.65 14.42
N LEU A 325 22.02 -2.85 14.13
CA LEU A 325 20.62 -3.20 14.39
C LEU A 325 20.32 -3.36 15.89
N GLU A 326 21.25 -3.93 16.67
CA GLU A 326 21.13 -4.00 18.14
C GLU A 326 21.08 -2.60 18.77
N ALA A 327 21.88 -1.65 18.27
CA ALA A 327 21.83 -0.26 18.73
C ALA A 327 20.50 0.41 18.39
N TRP A 328 19.97 0.20 17.17
CA TRP A 328 18.65 0.72 16.78
C TRP A 328 17.51 0.15 17.64
N LEU A 329 17.54 -1.16 17.93
CA LEU A 329 16.57 -1.80 18.81
C LEU A 329 16.61 -1.19 20.23
N ALA A 330 17.81 -1.00 20.79
CA ALA A 330 17.99 -0.44 22.13
C ALA A 330 17.51 1.02 22.25
N ASP A 331 17.75 1.84 21.22
CA ASP A 331 17.25 3.22 21.18
C ASP A 331 15.71 3.23 21.10
N THR A 332 15.13 2.39 20.26
CA THR A 332 13.67 2.26 20.12
C THR A 332 13.01 1.76 21.42
N GLU A 333 13.62 0.79 22.11
CA GLU A 333 13.12 0.34 23.43
C GLU A 333 13.21 1.42 24.50
N SER A 334 14.24 2.26 24.45
CA SER A 334 14.40 3.36 25.38
C SER A 334 13.34 4.44 25.17
N ASP A 335 12.94 4.67 23.92
CA ASP A 335 11.83 5.55 23.58
C ASP A 335 10.49 4.96 24.07
N ASP A 336 10.23 3.68 23.79
CA ASP A 336 9.03 2.96 24.28
C ASP A 336 8.96 2.95 25.83
N ALA A 337 10.09 2.77 26.50
CA ALA A 337 10.17 2.76 27.96
C ALA A 337 10.00 4.17 28.57
N ASN A 338 10.53 5.22 27.93
CA ASN A 338 10.32 6.61 28.35
C ASN A 338 8.88 7.08 28.10
N GLU A 339 8.15 6.46 27.19
CA GLU A 339 6.70 6.64 27.01
C GLU A 339 5.86 5.96 28.10
N SER A 340 6.45 5.14 28.99
CA SER A 340 5.75 4.35 30.03
C SER A 340 5.89 4.88 31.48
N ASP A 341 6.05 6.20 31.67
CA ASP A 341 6.07 6.86 32.98
C ASP A 341 4.74 6.59 33.76
N PRO A 342 4.74 6.31 35.08
CA PRO A 342 3.59 5.72 35.79
C PRO A 342 2.39 6.67 36.01
N ALA A 343 2.36 7.82 35.34
CA ALA A 343 1.16 8.64 35.23
C ALA A 343 0.06 7.96 34.37
N ASP A 344 0.42 6.95 33.57
CA ASP A 344 -0.48 6.24 32.64
C ASP A 344 -1.24 5.05 33.24
N ALA A 345 -1.00 4.68 34.50
CA ALA A 345 -1.70 3.56 35.13
C ALA A 345 -3.17 3.85 35.49
N ASP A 346 -3.57 5.12 35.63
CA ASP A 346 -4.92 5.51 36.06
C ASP A 346 -5.96 5.60 34.92
N VAL A 347 -5.53 5.52 33.65
CA VAL A 347 -6.43 5.62 32.47
C VAL A 347 -7.00 4.26 32.06
N ALA A 348 -6.27 3.17 32.31
CA ALA A 348 -6.69 1.81 31.92
C ALA A 348 -7.85 1.26 32.78
N GLU A 349 -8.01 1.71 34.02
CA GLU A 349 -8.97 1.12 34.97
C GLU A 349 -10.40 1.68 34.91
N ASN A 350 -10.65 2.74 34.12
CA ASN A 350 -11.98 3.39 34.02
C ASN A 350 -12.54 3.54 32.60
N ALA A 351 -12.04 2.78 31.62
CA ALA A 351 -12.60 2.78 30.26
C ALA A 351 -14.04 2.21 30.24
N PRO A 352 -15.07 2.97 29.82
CA PRO A 352 -16.38 2.41 29.52
C PRO A 352 -16.26 1.52 28.29
N SER A 353 -16.77 0.29 28.36
CA SER A 353 -16.87 -0.60 27.20
C SER A 353 -17.85 0.00 26.18
N GLY A 354 -17.34 0.72 25.20
CA GLY A 354 -18.10 1.25 24.07
C GLY A 354 -17.33 0.98 22.79
N SER A 355 -17.84 0.07 21.97
CA SER A 355 -17.35 -0.16 20.61
C SER A 355 -17.99 0.88 19.69
N VAL A 356 -17.21 1.64 18.91
CA VAL A 356 -17.73 2.36 17.75
C VAL A 356 -16.68 2.35 16.63
N GLY A 357 -17.10 1.98 15.42
CA GLY A 357 -16.28 1.90 14.21
C GLY A 357 -16.77 2.85 13.13
N ASN A 358 -16.77 4.17 13.41
CA ASN A 358 -17.22 5.17 12.45
C ASN A 358 -16.21 6.31 12.30
N TRP A 359 -15.47 6.32 11.18
CA TRP A 359 -14.49 7.35 10.82
C TRP A 359 -15.07 8.77 10.77
N ASN A 360 -16.37 8.92 10.53
CA ASN A 360 -17.03 10.23 10.59
C ASN A 360 -17.01 10.85 11.99
N GLU A 361 -16.98 10.03 13.04
CA GLU A 361 -16.87 10.53 14.41
C GLU A 361 -15.44 10.99 14.71
N VAL A 362 -14.45 10.36 14.09
CA VAL A 362 -13.04 10.73 14.19
C VAL A 362 -12.78 12.07 13.49
N TYR A 363 -13.22 12.23 12.24
CA TYR A 363 -13.09 13.51 11.52
C TYR A 363 -13.90 14.63 12.17
N ARG A 364 -15.15 14.38 12.58
CA ARG A 364 -15.92 15.39 13.34
C ARG A 364 -15.26 15.76 14.67
N ALA A 365 -14.63 14.81 15.36
CA ALA A 365 -13.93 15.10 16.59
C ALA A 365 -12.70 15.99 16.32
N LEU A 366 -11.95 15.71 15.26
CA LEU A 366 -10.82 16.53 14.82
C LEU A 366 -11.25 17.94 14.39
N ASP A 367 -12.30 18.06 13.57
CA ASP A 367 -12.86 19.35 13.13
C ASP A 367 -13.47 20.14 14.29
N SER A 368 -13.91 19.45 15.35
CA SER A 368 -14.41 20.10 16.56
C SER A 368 -13.31 20.56 17.53
N LEU A 369 -12.04 20.19 17.28
CA LEU A 369 -10.94 20.66 18.11
C LEU A 369 -10.67 22.13 17.86
N ASP A 370 -10.55 22.88 18.95
CA ASP A 370 -10.11 24.27 18.90
C ASP A 370 -8.64 24.32 18.45
N ALA A 371 -8.39 24.69 17.20
CA ALA A 371 -7.03 24.77 16.64
C ALA A 371 -6.13 25.75 17.40
N THR A 372 -6.69 26.80 18.01
CA THR A 372 -5.93 27.71 18.88
C THR A 372 -5.44 26.98 20.13
N ARG A 373 -6.28 26.11 20.72
CA ARG A 373 -5.92 25.30 21.89
C ARG A 373 -4.92 24.21 21.54
N VAL A 374 -5.03 23.59 20.37
CA VAL A 374 -4.03 22.64 19.86
C VAL A 374 -2.69 23.34 19.68
N ALA A 375 -2.67 24.47 18.97
CA ALA A 375 -1.46 25.24 18.75
C ALA A 375 -0.79 25.70 20.06
N GLU A 376 -1.57 26.12 21.05
CA GLU A 376 -1.07 26.51 22.38
C GLU A 376 -0.30 25.40 23.08
N LYS A 377 -0.69 24.14 22.84
CA LYS A 377 -0.07 22.94 23.42
C LYS A 377 1.11 22.41 22.63
N THR A 378 1.32 22.86 21.39
CA THR A 378 2.25 22.23 20.45
C THR A 378 3.26 23.21 19.87
N ILE A 379 2.79 24.16 19.07
CA ILE A 379 3.64 24.99 18.19
C ILE A 379 3.79 26.43 18.67
N VAL A 380 3.00 26.88 19.66
CA VAL A 380 3.04 28.23 20.21
C VAL A 380 4.00 28.31 21.39
N SER A 381 5.01 29.17 21.29
CA SER A 381 5.82 29.60 22.45
C SER A 381 5.13 30.70 23.24
N SER A 382 4.55 31.70 22.56
CA SER A 382 3.69 32.72 23.18
C SER A 382 2.80 33.40 22.13
N TRP A 383 1.64 33.88 22.56
CA TRP A 383 0.70 34.60 21.69
C TRP A 383 1.17 36.05 21.43
N ASN A 384 1.00 36.51 20.18
CA ASN A 384 1.32 37.88 19.79
C ASN A 384 0.05 38.74 19.70
N GLU A 385 -0.32 39.39 20.81
CA GLU A 385 -1.50 40.27 20.88
C GLU A 385 -1.42 41.51 19.96
N ASN A 386 -0.23 41.82 19.42
CA ASN A 386 -0.01 42.93 18.51
C ASN A 386 0.09 42.48 17.04
N ALA A 387 -0.13 41.20 16.73
CA ALA A 387 -0.10 40.70 15.36
C ALA A 387 -1.25 41.32 14.54
N THR A 388 -0.90 41.96 13.42
CA THR A 388 -1.84 42.66 12.54
C THR A 388 -2.22 41.87 11.30
N SER A 389 -1.97 40.55 11.25
CA SER A 389 -2.12 39.75 10.03
C SER A 389 -3.57 39.63 9.54
N GLY A 390 -4.57 40.00 10.35
CA GLY A 390 -5.98 40.14 9.95
C GLY A 390 -6.67 38.84 9.50
N LYS A 391 -5.94 37.72 9.51
CA LYS A 391 -6.37 36.41 9.01
C LYS A 391 -6.51 35.34 10.11
N GLY A 392 -6.05 35.62 11.33
CA GLY A 392 -6.05 34.69 12.46
C GLY A 392 -5.27 35.25 13.66
N LYS A 393 -5.10 34.45 14.71
CA LYS A 393 -4.35 34.80 15.92
C LYS A 393 -2.87 34.52 15.72
N GLY A 394 -2.05 35.58 15.68
CA GLY A 394 -0.61 35.47 15.48
C GLY A 394 0.14 34.99 16.74
N PHE A 395 1.26 34.30 16.55
CA PHE A 395 2.07 33.77 17.64
C PHE A 395 3.57 33.71 17.32
N TYR A 396 4.37 33.58 18.38
CA TYR A 396 5.78 33.23 18.30
C TYR A 396 5.92 31.71 18.35
N PRO A 397 6.48 31.06 17.33
CA PRO A 397 6.54 29.61 17.29
C PRO A 397 7.61 29.02 18.20
N THR A 398 7.47 27.75 18.59
CA THR A 398 8.43 27.01 19.41
C THR A 398 9.80 26.86 18.75
N TRP A 399 9.86 26.78 17.41
CA TRP A 399 11.10 26.73 16.62
C TRP A 399 11.75 28.10 16.39
N GLY A 400 11.09 29.19 16.80
CA GLY A 400 11.57 30.55 16.57
C GLY A 400 11.03 31.56 17.58
N PRO A 401 11.31 31.39 18.89
CA PRO A 401 10.68 32.19 19.96
C PRO A 401 11.10 33.67 19.95
N ASN A 402 12.18 34.01 19.23
CA ASN A 402 12.67 35.38 19.06
C ASN A 402 12.32 35.99 17.68
N SER A 403 11.47 35.31 16.90
CA SER A 403 10.95 35.86 15.64
C SER A 403 10.07 37.09 15.91
N ASN A 404 9.67 37.82 14.87
CA ASN A 404 8.75 38.96 15.04
C ASN A 404 7.28 38.55 15.31
N GLY A 405 6.98 37.24 15.30
CA GLY A 405 5.68 36.67 15.67
C GLY A 405 4.51 37.11 14.79
N THR A 406 4.76 37.64 13.59
CA THR A 406 3.71 38.13 12.67
C THR A 406 3.45 37.20 11.49
N ALA A 407 4.39 36.29 11.19
CA ALA A 407 4.33 35.39 10.04
C ALA A 407 3.50 34.12 10.32
N ASN A 408 3.52 33.66 11.57
CA ASN A 408 2.81 32.48 12.05
C ASN A 408 1.47 32.89 12.67
N TYR A 409 0.38 32.31 12.18
CA TYR A 409 -0.95 32.50 12.75
C TYR A 409 -1.79 31.22 12.71
N VAL A 410 -2.78 31.17 13.59
CA VAL A 410 -3.78 30.10 13.66
C VAL A 410 -5.17 30.72 13.43
N THR A 411 -5.98 30.11 12.57
CA THR A 411 -7.41 30.43 12.44
C THR A 411 -8.22 29.47 13.30
N ASP A 412 -9.53 29.40 13.10
CA ASP A 412 -10.38 28.45 13.81
C ASP A 412 -10.00 26.98 13.50
N ASP A 413 -9.42 26.72 12.31
CA ASP A 413 -9.22 25.36 11.79
C ASP A 413 -7.75 25.03 11.42
N ILE A 414 -6.92 26.04 11.13
CA ILE A 414 -5.60 25.83 10.49
C ILE A 414 -4.48 26.67 11.11
N TRP A 415 -3.25 26.19 10.93
CA TRP A 415 -2.02 26.94 11.12
C TRP A 415 -1.43 27.32 9.75
N HIS A 416 -0.83 28.50 9.68
CA HIS A 416 -0.12 28.96 8.48
C HIS A 416 1.10 29.81 8.87
N ASP A 417 2.25 29.48 8.29
CA ASP A 417 3.45 30.33 8.26
C ASP A 417 3.58 31.05 6.90
N THR A 418 3.40 32.37 6.92
CA THR A 418 3.56 33.26 5.77
C THR A 418 4.98 33.85 5.63
N GLY A 419 5.90 33.37 6.45
CA GLY A 419 7.30 33.75 6.47
C GLY A 419 8.09 33.12 5.33
N LYS A 420 9.41 33.28 5.38
CA LYS A 420 10.32 32.76 4.34
C LYS A 420 10.31 31.23 4.26
N ASP A 421 10.14 30.57 5.41
CA ASP A 421 10.20 29.12 5.51
C ASP A 421 8.90 28.47 5.05
N GLY A 422 7.78 29.21 5.06
CA GLY A 422 6.47 28.73 4.60
C GLY A 422 5.92 27.59 5.47
N GLY A 423 4.68 27.18 5.21
CA GLY A 423 4.07 26.01 5.84
C GLY A 423 2.60 26.21 6.16
N TYR A 424 1.82 25.16 6.01
CA TYR A 424 0.39 25.16 6.25
C TYR A 424 -0.05 23.78 6.74
N GLY A 425 -0.94 23.75 7.73
CA GLY A 425 -1.44 22.48 8.26
C GLY A 425 -2.61 22.64 9.21
N THR A 426 -3.24 21.52 9.52
CA THR A 426 -4.34 21.36 10.46
C THR A 426 -3.80 21.03 11.86
N VAL A 427 -4.70 20.70 12.80
CA VAL A 427 -4.35 20.22 14.15
C VAL A 427 -3.39 19.02 14.14
N ILE A 428 -3.39 18.20 13.09
CA ILE A 428 -2.50 17.05 12.92
C ILE A 428 -1.05 17.50 12.71
N GLU A 429 -0.82 18.41 11.78
CA GLU A 429 0.52 18.96 11.50
C GLU A 429 1.05 19.75 12.70
N MET A 430 0.17 20.50 13.39
CA MET A 430 0.56 21.19 14.62
C MET A 430 1.05 20.19 15.68
N ALA A 431 0.35 19.08 15.87
CA ALA A 431 0.75 18.03 16.80
C ALA A 431 2.09 17.40 16.42
N LEU A 432 2.27 17.04 15.15
CA LEU A 432 3.50 16.43 14.65
C LEU A 432 4.71 17.38 14.74
N ILE A 433 4.54 18.66 14.39
CA ILE A 433 5.60 19.66 14.51
C ILE A 433 5.96 19.88 15.98
N GLY A 434 4.96 19.98 16.86
CA GLY A 434 5.16 20.10 18.31
C GLY A 434 5.90 18.91 18.91
N ALA A 435 5.67 17.71 18.37
CA ALA A 435 6.36 16.48 18.74
C ALA A 435 7.71 16.28 18.01
N ASN A 436 8.14 17.23 17.19
CA ASN A 436 9.35 17.15 16.36
C ASN A 436 9.37 15.94 15.39
N LYS A 437 8.18 15.48 14.97
CA LYS A 437 7.95 14.39 14.00
C LYS A 437 7.65 14.90 12.58
N LEU A 438 7.50 16.20 12.40
CA LEU A 438 7.34 16.87 11.12
C LEU A 438 8.10 18.19 11.13
N ASN A 439 8.81 18.50 10.03
CA ASN A 439 9.47 19.79 9.87
C ASN A 439 8.44 20.87 9.50
N HIS A 440 8.50 22.01 10.17
CA HIS A 440 7.59 23.15 9.95
C HIS A 440 7.84 23.85 8.61
N ALA A 441 9.08 23.91 8.13
CA ALA A 441 9.45 24.63 6.92
C ALA A 441 8.88 23.92 5.69
N GLY A 442 7.98 24.60 4.97
CA GLY A 442 7.31 24.04 3.79
C GLY A 442 6.30 22.93 4.10
N ALA A 443 5.88 22.79 5.36
CA ALA A 443 4.91 21.77 5.76
C ALA A 443 3.61 21.88 4.96
N THR A 444 3.05 20.73 4.58
CA THR A 444 1.72 20.59 3.99
C THR A 444 0.94 19.51 4.74
N PRO A 445 -0.41 19.47 4.62
CA PRO A 445 -1.21 18.42 5.22
C PRO A 445 -0.68 17.01 4.90
N VAL A 446 -0.51 16.19 5.94
CA VAL A 446 0.02 14.82 5.83
C VAL A 446 -1.13 13.81 5.72
N ASN A 447 -0.87 12.68 5.10
CA ASN A 447 -1.82 11.57 4.96
C ASN A 447 -1.22 10.26 5.53
N GLY A 448 -1.99 9.17 5.43
CA GLY A 448 -1.53 7.82 5.77
C GLY A 448 -0.95 7.69 7.18
N LYS A 449 0.19 7.01 7.33
CA LYS A 449 0.83 6.76 8.63
C LYS A 449 1.16 8.04 9.40
N LYS A 450 1.65 9.09 8.72
CA LYS A 450 2.00 10.36 9.38
C LYS A 450 0.75 11.04 9.95
N TRP A 451 -0.38 10.96 9.26
CA TRP A 451 -1.66 11.42 9.78
C TRP A 451 -2.06 10.69 11.06
N PHE A 452 -1.93 9.35 11.08
CA PHE A 452 -2.19 8.55 12.27
C PHE A 452 -1.25 8.85 13.44
N ASP A 453 0.02 9.13 13.16
CA ASP A 453 0.99 9.51 14.18
C ASP A 453 0.62 10.87 14.80
N GLY A 454 0.13 11.82 14.00
CA GLY A 454 -0.40 13.09 14.51
C GLY A 454 -1.71 12.94 15.28
N TYR A 455 -2.59 12.02 14.86
CA TYR A 455 -3.81 11.68 15.57
C TYR A 455 -3.54 11.13 16.98
N ARG A 456 -2.59 10.20 17.09
CA ARG A 456 -2.15 9.64 18.38
C ARG A 456 -1.51 10.70 19.27
N GLU A 457 -0.77 11.62 18.69
CA GLU A 457 -0.16 12.73 19.42
C GLU A 457 -1.23 13.66 20.03
N LEU A 458 -2.33 13.93 19.33
CA LEU A 458 -3.46 14.68 19.88
C LEU A 458 -4.13 13.95 21.05
N LEU A 459 -4.33 12.64 20.95
CA LEU A 459 -4.81 11.81 22.07
C LEU A 459 -3.87 11.92 23.28
N ARG A 460 -2.54 11.82 23.06
CA ARG A 460 -1.50 11.95 24.09
C ARG A 460 -1.52 13.32 24.78
N LEU A 461 -1.79 14.38 24.03
CA LEU A 461 -1.91 15.76 24.54
C LEU A 461 -3.21 16.02 25.33
N GLY A 462 -4.08 15.00 25.44
CA GLY A 462 -5.31 15.01 26.22
C GLY A 462 -6.49 15.64 25.49
N PHE A 463 -6.49 15.62 24.16
CA PHE A 463 -7.66 16.03 23.36
C PHE A 463 -8.68 14.88 23.31
N ASP A 464 -9.96 15.23 23.45
CA ASP A 464 -11.08 14.28 23.54
C ASP A 464 -11.43 13.77 22.14
N LEU A 465 -10.64 12.81 21.67
CA LEU A 465 -10.80 12.15 20.37
C LEU A 465 -11.22 10.68 20.59
N PRO A 466 -12.03 10.09 19.70
CA PRO A 466 -12.38 8.67 19.76
C PRO A 466 -11.16 7.76 19.73
N LEU A 467 -11.16 6.63 20.44
CA LEU A 467 -10.08 5.65 20.32
C LEU A 467 -10.30 4.78 19.08
N LEU A 468 -9.34 4.79 18.16
CA LEU A 468 -9.33 3.91 16.99
C LEU A 468 -8.96 2.48 17.42
N LYS A 469 -9.79 1.50 17.09
CA LYS A 469 -9.38 0.09 17.13
C LYS A 469 -8.35 -0.13 16.02
N THR A 470 -7.20 -0.69 16.38
CA THR A 470 -6.20 -1.19 15.43
C THR A 470 -6.83 -2.27 14.54
N GLY A 471 -6.93 -1.95 13.26
CA GLY A 471 -7.47 -2.85 12.23
C GLY A 471 -8.24 -2.10 11.15
N CYS A 472 -7.69 -1.00 10.60
CA CYS A 472 -8.31 -0.38 9.43
C CYS A 472 -7.30 -0.38 8.29
N ASP A 473 -7.65 -1.23 7.33
CA ASP A 473 -6.98 -1.50 6.08
C ASP A 473 -7.08 -0.32 5.10
N ASP A 474 -6.14 -0.28 4.16
CA ASP A 474 -6.02 0.63 3.00
C ASP A 474 -7.18 0.49 1.97
N ASP A 475 -8.41 0.12 2.38
CA ASP A 475 -9.55 -0.22 1.51
C ASP A 475 -10.66 0.84 1.46
N MET A 476 -10.40 2.09 1.89
CA MET A 476 -11.41 3.15 1.86
C MET A 476 -11.46 3.87 0.51
N SER A 477 -12.67 4.00 -0.05
CA SER A 477 -12.93 4.74 -1.30
C SER A 477 -12.52 6.21 -1.19
N ASP A 478 -11.83 6.73 -2.21
CA ASP A 478 -11.35 8.13 -2.28
C ASP A 478 -12.50 9.16 -2.15
N TYR A 479 -13.73 8.75 -2.47
CA TYR A 479 -14.93 9.57 -2.27
C TYR A 479 -15.16 9.97 -0.81
N TYR A 480 -14.63 9.21 0.15
CA TYR A 480 -14.72 9.55 1.57
C TYR A 480 -13.75 10.66 1.99
N ALA A 481 -12.84 11.09 1.12
CA ALA A 481 -12.03 12.29 1.33
C ALA A 481 -12.84 13.59 1.09
N TYR A 482 -14.04 13.49 0.51
CA TYR A 482 -14.90 14.62 0.17
C TYR A 482 -16.15 14.67 1.05
N ASP A 483 -16.67 15.87 1.31
CA ASP A 483 -17.91 16.04 2.06
C ASP A 483 -19.13 15.75 1.18
N LEU A 484 -19.41 14.46 0.97
CA LEU A 484 -20.55 13.99 0.18
C LEU A 484 -21.90 14.48 0.73
N LYS A 485 -21.97 14.87 2.02
CA LYS A 485 -23.17 15.47 2.61
C LYS A 485 -23.34 16.91 2.19
N ALA A 486 -22.28 17.70 2.16
CA ALA A 486 -22.32 19.06 1.62
C ALA A 486 -22.71 19.06 0.13
N VAL A 487 -22.09 18.20 -0.68
CA VAL A 487 -22.44 17.99 -2.10
C VAL A 487 -23.91 17.60 -2.24
N ALA A 488 -24.38 16.65 -1.42
CA ALA A 488 -25.78 16.23 -1.42
C ALA A 488 -26.75 17.39 -1.09
N VAL A 489 -26.46 18.20 -0.06
CA VAL A 489 -27.29 19.34 0.35
C VAL A 489 -27.32 20.44 -0.71
N GLU A 490 -26.19 20.75 -1.33
CA GLU A 490 -26.10 21.75 -2.41
C GLU A 490 -27.00 21.38 -3.59
N HIS A 491 -27.12 20.07 -3.85
CA HIS A 491 -27.93 19.52 -4.92
C HIS A 491 -29.34 19.06 -4.48
N GLY A 492 -29.76 19.41 -3.27
CA GLY A 492 -31.13 19.20 -2.78
C GLY A 492 -31.48 17.76 -2.38
N LEU A 493 -30.48 16.94 -2.05
CA LEU A 493 -30.65 15.60 -1.49
C LEU A 493 -30.75 15.63 0.05
N ASP A 494 -31.33 14.58 0.64
CA ASP A 494 -31.43 14.45 2.09
C ASP A 494 -30.07 14.07 2.70
N GLU A 495 -29.47 15.01 3.44
CA GLU A 495 -28.18 14.85 4.14
C GLU A 495 -28.14 13.64 5.10
N SER A 496 -29.30 13.26 5.66
CA SER A 496 -29.41 12.12 6.58
C SER A 496 -29.48 10.77 5.85
N ALA A 497 -29.82 10.79 4.56
CA ALA A 497 -29.92 9.61 3.69
C ALA A 497 -28.59 9.26 3.02
N VAL A 498 -27.65 10.21 2.87
CA VAL A 498 -26.39 10.04 2.10
C VAL A 498 -25.63 8.74 2.41
N TYR A 499 -25.50 8.36 3.68
CA TYR A 499 -24.78 7.12 4.04
C TYR A 499 -25.71 5.96 4.42
N SER A 500 -27.00 6.22 4.59
CA SER A 500 -27.99 5.23 5.01
C SER A 500 -28.75 4.62 3.83
N ASP A 501 -28.84 5.33 2.71
CA ASP A 501 -29.55 4.96 1.48
C ASP A 501 -28.59 4.80 0.28
N PRO A 502 -28.56 3.63 -0.38
CA PRO A 502 -27.69 3.37 -1.54
C PRO A 502 -27.87 4.34 -2.71
N GLU A 503 -29.11 4.73 -3.04
CA GLU A 503 -29.41 5.62 -4.17
C GLU A 503 -28.95 7.06 -3.89
N THR A 504 -29.17 7.55 -2.67
CA THR A 504 -28.70 8.87 -2.22
C THR A 504 -27.17 8.92 -2.20
N LEU A 505 -26.50 7.86 -1.73
CA LEU A 505 -25.04 7.78 -1.75
C LEU A 505 -24.49 7.78 -3.19
N LEU A 506 -25.08 6.97 -4.06
CA LEU A 506 -24.73 6.91 -5.48
C LEU A 506 -24.82 8.30 -6.11
N LYS A 507 -25.94 9.00 -5.90
CA LYS A 507 -26.16 10.32 -6.49
C LYS A 507 -25.17 11.36 -5.94
N ALA A 508 -24.88 11.32 -4.65
CA ALA A 508 -23.86 12.18 -4.05
C ALA A 508 -22.46 11.91 -4.63
N CYS A 509 -22.10 10.64 -4.86
CA CYS A 509 -20.82 10.28 -5.48
C CYS A 509 -20.73 10.78 -6.95
N LEU A 510 -21.79 10.62 -7.74
CA LEU A 510 -21.79 11.12 -9.12
C LEU A 510 -21.69 12.66 -9.17
N LEU A 511 -22.35 13.36 -8.26
CA LEU A 511 -22.23 14.82 -8.14
C LEU A 511 -20.82 15.25 -7.72
N ALA A 512 -20.23 14.56 -6.74
CA ALA A 512 -18.86 14.82 -6.32
C ALA A 512 -17.86 14.53 -7.45
N ARG A 513 -18.07 13.48 -8.24
CA ARG A 513 -17.26 13.18 -9.42
C ARG A 513 -17.32 14.30 -10.45
N ASP A 514 -18.50 14.85 -10.72
CA ASP A 514 -18.67 15.96 -11.67
C ASP A 514 -18.06 17.28 -11.13
N GLU A 515 -18.08 17.48 -9.80
CA GLU A 515 -17.55 18.68 -9.14
C GLU A 515 -16.02 18.64 -9.01
N TYR A 516 -15.45 17.47 -8.74
CA TYR A 516 -14.03 17.23 -8.47
C TYR A 516 -13.38 16.32 -9.54
N ASP A 517 -13.80 16.47 -10.80
CA ASP A 517 -13.48 15.67 -12.00
C ASP A 517 -12.00 15.26 -12.16
N THR A 518 -11.06 16.04 -11.62
CA THR A 518 -9.62 15.72 -11.66
C THR A 518 -9.18 14.64 -10.69
N ASP A 519 -9.90 14.45 -9.58
CA ASP A 519 -9.46 13.61 -8.47
C ASP A 519 -10.31 12.33 -8.33
N LEU A 520 -11.53 12.34 -8.88
CA LEU A 520 -12.52 11.27 -8.69
C LEU A 520 -12.94 10.56 -10.00
N SER A 521 -12.37 10.94 -11.15
CA SER A 521 -12.74 10.33 -12.45
C SER A 521 -12.41 8.84 -12.54
N ASP A 522 -11.31 8.41 -11.91
CA ASP A 522 -10.88 7.00 -11.84
C ASP A 522 -11.05 6.36 -10.45
N ALA A 523 -11.57 7.13 -9.48
CA ALA A 523 -11.79 6.66 -8.12
C ALA A 523 -12.90 5.60 -8.09
N LYS A 524 -12.70 4.56 -7.27
CA LYS A 524 -13.75 3.56 -7.05
C LYS A 524 -14.77 4.11 -6.08
N PRO A 525 -16.08 4.17 -6.44
CA PRO A 525 -17.09 4.64 -5.51
C PRO A 525 -17.26 3.63 -4.36
N PRO A 526 -17.81 4.06 -3.23
CA PRO A 526 -18.07 3.15 -2.12
C PRO A 526 -18.95 1.98 -2.53
N TYR A 527 -18.75 0.79 -1.93
CA TYR A 527 -19.54 -0.40 -2.23
C TYR A 527 -21.05 -0.14 -2.17
N LYS A 528 -21.51 0.64 -1.18
CA LYS A 528 -22.92 1.00 -1.02
C LYS A 528 -23.47 1.89 -2.16
N ALA A 529 -22.64 2.69 -2.83
CA ALA A 529 -23.03 3.37 -4.07
C ALA A 529 -23.22 2.37 -5.22
N LEU A 530 -22.39 1.32 -5.30
CA LEU A 530 -22.55 0.24 -6.30
C LEU A 530 -23.81 -0.60 -6.07
N VAL A 531 -24.28 -0.72 -4.82
CA VAL A 531 -25.61 -1.26 -4.51
C VAL A 531 -26.70 -0.40 -5.17
N GLY A 532 -26.61 0.93 -5.03
CA GLY A 532 -27.51 1.84 -5.73
C GLY A 532 -27.44 1.71 -7.26
N VAL A 533 -26.26 1.44 -7.83
CA VAL A 533 -26.12 1.22 -9.28
C VAL A 533 -26.85 -0.05 -9.70
N ALA A 534 -26.71 -1.13 -8.93
CA ALA A 534 -27.41 -2.38 -9.21
C ALA A 534 -28.93 -2.24 -9.10
N GLU A 535 -29.42 -1.46 -8.14
CA GLU A 535 -30.85 -1.15 -7.98
C GLU A 535 -31.38 -0.34 -9.18
N GLN A 536 -30.68 0.73 -9.58
CA GLN A 536 -31.09 1.61 -10.67
C GLN A 536 -30.99 0.94 -12.05
N ALA A 537 -29.95 0.14 -12.28
CA ALA A 537 -29.75 -0.59 -13.54
C ALA A 537 -30.48 -1.95 -13.59
N GLY A 538 -31.20 -2.33 -12.52
CA GLY A 538 -31.93 -3.59 -12.43
C GLY A 538 -31.02 -4.83 -12.52
N LEU A 539 -29.80 -4.72 -12.00
CA LEU A 539 -28.83 -5.81 -12.00
C LEU A 539 -29.23 -6.87 -10.98
N ARG A 540 -28.92 -8.12 -11.28
CA ARG A 540 -29.26 -9.24 -10.41
C ARG A 540 -28.28 -9.31 -9.23
N MET A 541 -28.74 -8.92 -8.05
CA MET A 541 -27.99 -9.10 -6.80
C MET A 541 -28.00 -10.56 -6.34
N GLU A 542 -26.96 -10.95 -5.62
CA GLU A 542 -26.85 -12.25 -4.95
C GLU A 542 -27.82 -12.33 -3.76
N ASP A 543 -27.89 -11.26 -2.96
CA ASP A 543 -28.91 -11.06 -1.94
C ASP A 543 -29.45 -9.61 -1.98
N PRO A 544 -30.63 -9.37 -2.55
CA PRO A 544 -31.20 -8.02 -2.66
C PRO A 544 -31.74 -7.48 -1.33
N ASP A 545 -32.06 -8.34 -0.34
CA ASP A 545 -32.61 -7.87 0.94
C ASP A 545 -31.50 -7.27 1.83
N ASP A 546 -30.27 -7.76 1.68
CA ASP A 546 -29.08 -7.33 2.41
C ASP A 546 -28.09 -6.49 1.54
N GLY A 547 -28.44 -6.18 0.28
CA GLY A 547 -27.62 -5.36 -0.62
C GLY A 547 -26.32 -6.05 -1.09
N ILE A 548 -26.32 -7.38 -1.19
CA ILE A 548 -25.16 -8.18 -1.60
C ILE A 548 -25.19 -8.35 -3.13
N LEU A 549 -24.26 -7.71 -3.84
CA LEU A 549 -24.22 -7.71 -5.29
C LEU A 549 -23.83 -9.09 -5.87
N GLY A 550 -22.83 -9.73 -5.27
CA GLY A 550 -22.11 -10.85 -5.88
C GLY A 550 -21.09 -10.37 -6.93
N GLU A 551 -20.02 -11.15 -7.13
CA GLU A 551 -18.81 -10.73 -7.85
C GLU A 551 -19.04 -10.21 -9.29
N ASN A 552 -19.90 -10.90 -10.04
CA ASN A 552 -20.25 -10.52 -11.42
C ASN A 552 -21.05 -9.22 -11.48
N THR A 553 -21.94 -9.01 -10.51
CA THR A 553 -22.81 -7.84 -10.45
C THR A 553 -22.07 -6.64 -9.90
N HIS A 554 -21.13 -6.84 -8.97
CA HIS A 554 -20.22 -5.81 -8.49
C HIS A 554 -19.36 -5.24 -9.64
N SER A 555 -18.72 -6.12 -10.43
CA SER A 555 -17.90 -5.70 -11.58
C SER A 555 -18.75 -5.00 -12.66
N LEU A 556 -19.97 -5.49 -12.91
CA LEU A 556 -20.89 -4.86 -13.84
C LEU A 556 -21.40 -3.50 -13.31
N ALA A 557 -21.69 -3.39 -12.02
CA ALA A 557 -22.08 -2.14 -11.38
C ALA A 557 -20.97 -1.09 -11.47
N GLN A 558 -19.69 -1.46 -11.31
CA GLN A 558 -18.57 -0.55 -11.52
C GLN A 558 -18.50 -0.03 -12.96
N SER A 559 -18.66 -0.91 -13.94
CA SER A 559 -18.70 -0.50 -15.36
C SER A 559 -19.88 0.42 -15.65
N VAL A 560 -21.06 0.15 -15.08
CA VAL A 560 -22.25 0.99 -15.25
C VAL A 560 -22.07 2.35 -14.56
N TYR A 561 -21.41 2.38 -13.40
CA TYR A 561 -21.10 3.61 -12.67
C TYR A 561 -20.24 4.58 -13.49
N ALA A 562 -19.21 4.05 -14.17
CA ALA A 562 -18.31 4.84 -15.01
C ALA A 562 -19.07 5.60 -16.13
N ASP A 563 -20.15 5.00 -16.65
CA ASP A 563 -20.97 5.57 -17.73
C ASP A 563 -22.21 6.35 -17.23
N MET A 564 -22.49 6.33 -15.92
CA MET A 564 -23.71 6.93 -15.33
C MET A 564 -23.53 8.43 -15.07
N ASN A 565 -24.57 9.24 -15.29
CA ASN A 565 -24.60 10.66 -14.92
C ASN A 565 -25.50 10.88 -13.69
N PRO A 566 -25.32 11.96 -12.91
CA PRO A 566 -26.22 12.27 -11.79
C PRO A 566 -27.70 12.36 -12.17
N SER A 567 -28.00 12.70 -13.43
CA SER A 567 -29.37 12.76 -13.97
C SER A 567 -30.03 11.39 -14.14
N ASP A 568 -29.23 10.32 -14.17
CA ASP A 568 -29.69 8.95 -14.44
C ASP A 568 -30.16 8.24 -13.16
N VAL A 569 -30.00 8.87 -11.99
CA VAL A 569 -30.37 8.31 -10.69
C VAL A 569 -31.65 8.97 -10.16
N GLU A 570 -32.72 8.18 -10.04
CA GLU A 570 -33.94 8.58 -9.34
C GLU A 570 -33.80 8.21 -7.85
N VAL A 571 -33.83 9.21 -6.96
CA VAL A 571 -33.85 8.99 -5.51
C VAL A 571 -35.30 9.10 -5.04
N GLY A 572 -35.80 8.11 -4.31
CA GLY A 572 -37.15 8.14 -3.75
C GLY A 572 -37.40 9.39 -2.90
N GLN A 573 -38.52 10.08 -3.14
CA GLN A 573 -38.96 11.26 -2.36
C GLN A 573 -39.41 10.92 -0.94
#